data_AF-A0A8H5HMI5-F1
#
_entry.id   AF-A0A8H5HMI5-F1
#
_cell.length_a   1.000
_cell.length_b   1.000
_cell.length_c   1.000
_cell.angle_alpha   90.00
_cell.angle_beta   90.00
_cell.angle_gamma   90.00
#
_symmetry.space_group_name_H-M   'P 1'
#
loop_
_entity.id
_entity.type
_entity.pdbx_description
1 polymer ?
#
loop_
_entity_poly.entity_id
_entity_poly.type
_entity_poly.pdbx_seq_one_letter_code
_entity_poly.pdbx_strand_id
1 'polypeptide(L)'
;MLAARHAGLVWSSSRTVSRTSRSSSAILLLTTHARFLSTPVPTPKPSSPPEAHLTPAQRKQKLDLRPAPIKPPRSSTISATHIPTKPTVPLPQPTAMPSAPSLKAVKEVAKRDIEDAEAHGILAPPPPNSNWFKRTLHKGIELAKFYYRGVKLIFLRRKEINLIRARIKAGGSPLTRWENRLIRTQKSDINKVVPFLFIALLLEEVIPLIAIYAPFMLPSTCILPSQRDRIEEKRTEKAIAYAAEYRHIYAKLKLQESPAGHLPIDALKASGTSIAVCGVLRLSTVGFDALRIRRIRNHLEFLAVDDQLLVQDKLLQRLSLKGLEEALLERGL
;
A
#
# COMPACT_ATOMS: atom_id res chain seq x y z
N MET A 1 11.23 76.40 31.74
CA MET A 1 11.01 77.54 30.83
C MET A 1 10.91 76.99 29.42
N LEU A 2 9.68 76.89 28.92
CA LEU A 2 9.13 77.66 27.78
C LEU A 2 9.75 77.23 26.43
N ALA A 3 9.05 76.94 25.34
CA ALA A 3 7.63 76.74 25.03
C ALA A 3 7.57 76.38 23.52
N ALA A 4 6.66 75.48 23.12
CA ALA A 4 5.64 75.70 22.07
C ALA A 4 6.12 75.95 20.61
N ARG A 5 5.44 75.59 19.51
CA ARG A 5 4.17 74.92 19.19
C ARG A 5 4.07 74.91 17.63
N HIS A 6 3.23 74.00 17.13
CA HIS A 6 2.32 74.14 15.97
C HIS A 6 2.66 73.70 14.52
N ALA A 7 1.57 73.20 13.91
CA ALA A 7 1.23 72.85 12.52
C ALA A 7 1.81 71.51 12.00
N GLY A 8 1.07 70.46 11.65
CA GLY A 8 -0.35 70.31 11.31
C GLY A 8 -0.54 70.31 9.79
N LEU A 9 -0.78 69.15 9.17
CA LEU A 9 -1.66 69.05 8.00
C LEU A 9 -2.11 67.60 7.76
N VAL A 10 -3.43 67.44 7.79
CA VAL A 10 -4.21 66.27 7.41
C VAL A 10 -4.31 66.23 5.89
N TRP A 11 -4.12 65.06 5.27
CA TRP A 11 -4.68 64.81 3.95
C TRP A 11 -5.43 63.48 3.89
N SER A 12 -6.75 63.61 3.88
CA SER A 12 -7.73 62.60 3.48
C SER A 12 -7.84 62.58 1.95
N SER A 13 -7.83 61.40 1.33
CA SER A 13 -8.50 61.19 0.05
C SER A 13 -8.88 59.74 -0.16
N SER A 14 -10.15 59.48 0.14
CA SER A 14 -10.95 58.40 -0.42
C SER A 14 -11.02 58.53 -1.95
N ARG A 15 -10.73 57.45 -2.69
CA ARG A 15 -11.30 57.23 -4.03
C ARG A 15 -11.77 55.79 -4.18
N THR A 16 -13.08 55.65 -4.00
CA THR A 16 -13.94 54.67 -4.63
C THR A 16 -13.77 54.72 -6.16
N VAL A 17 -13.46 53.58 -6.77
CA VAL A 17 -13.71 53.33 -8.20
C VAL A 17 -14.56 52.09 -8.30
N SER A 18 -15.86 52.32 -8.45
CA SER A 18 -16.80 51.38 -9.04
C SER A 18 -16.74 51.55 -10.55
N ARG A 19 -16.42 50.49 -11.29
CA ARG A 19 -16.91 50.36 -12.66
C ARG A 19 -17.12 48.91 -13.05
N THR A 20 -18.35 48.70 -13.46
CA THR A 20 -18.98 47.51 -14.01
C THR A 20 -18.35 47.12 -15.34
N SER A 21 -18.22 45.80 -15.58
CA SER A 21 -18.33 45.25 -16.92
C SER A 21 -18.84 43.82 -16.85
N ARG A 22 -20.05 43.64 -17.38
CA ARG A 22 -20.64 42.36 -17.75
C ARG A 22 -19.86 41.80 -18.94
N SER A 23 -19.48 40.53 -18.88
CA SER A 23 -19.44 39.70 -20.09
C SER A 23 -19.74 38.26 -19.73
N SER A 24 -20.83 37.78 -20.30
CA SER A 24 -21.31 36.40 -20.29
C SER A 24 -20.43 35.52 -21.18
N SER A 25 -20.08 34.33 -20.70
CA SER A 25 -19.86 33.09 -21.47
C SER A 25 -19.60 31.98 -20.45
N ALA A 26 -20.62 31.19 -20.11
CA ALA A 26 -20.92 29.90 -20.74
C ALA A 26 -20.02 28.76 -20.22
N ILE A 27 -20.62 27.96 -19.32
CA ILE A 27 -20.60 26.49 -19.28
C ILE A 27 -19.21 25.82 -19.18
N LEU A 28 -18.96 25.18 -18.03
CA LEU A 28 -18.77 23.72 -17.92
C LEU A 28 -18.63 23.35 -16.43
N LEU A 29 -19.76 22.98 -15.80
CA LEU A 29 -19.77 22.26 -14.54
C LEU A 29 -19.26 20.83 -14.79
N LEU A 30 -17.97 20.60 -14.59
CA LEU A 30 -17.42 19.25 -14.48
C LEU A 30 -17.69 18.71 -13.08
N THR A 31 -18.91 18.21 -12.90
CA THR A 31 -19.27 17.30 -11.81
C THR A 31 -18.54 15.97 -12.04
N THR A 32 -17.40 15.79 -11.39
CA THR A 32 -16.70 14.50 -11.38
C THR A 32 -17.44 13.53 -10.45
N HIS A 33 -18.49 12.89 -10.97
CA HIS A 33 -19.04 11.67 -10.40
C HIS A 33 -18.16 10.49 -10.78
N ALA A 34 -17.57 9.84 -9.78
CA ALA A 34 -16.97 8.53 -9.91
C ALA A 34 -18.09 7.50 -10.15
N ARG A 35 -18.47 7.29 -11.43
CA ARG A 35 -19.24 6.12 -11.85
C ARG A 35 -18.27 4.97 -12.08
N PHE A 36 -18.24 4.02 -11.15
CA PHE A 36 -17.80 2.66 -11.45
C PHE A 36 -19.04 1.81 -11.69
N LEU A 37 -18.97 0.94 -12.72
CA LEU A 37 -19.94 -0.07 -13.14
C LEU A 37 -20.90 0.37 -14.27
N SER A 38 -20.44 0.23 -15.51
CA SER A 38 -21.29 -0.13 -16.64
C SER A 38 -20.83 -1.48 -17.21
N THR A 39 -21.77 -2.42 -17.24
CA THR A 39 -21.64 -3.75 -17.85
C THR A 39 -21.76 -3.63 -19.38
N PRO A 40 -20.87 -4.22 -20.18
CA PRO A 40 -21.12 -4.34 -21.61
C PRO A 40 -22.07 -5.52 -21.91
N VAL A 41 -23.12 -5.24 -22.67
CA VAL A 41 -24.03 -6.20 -23.33
C VAL A 41 -23.27 -6.90 -24.49
N PRO A 42 -23.42 -8.23 -24.69
CA PRO A 42 -22.70 -8.94 -25.75
C PRO A 42 -23.42 -8.83 -27.10
N THR A 43 -22.66 -8.61 -28.17
CA THR A 43 -23.11 -8.77 -29.56
C THR A 43 -22.22 -9.78 -30.31
N PRO A 44 -22.76 -10.48 -31.33
CA PRO A 44 -22.38 -11.84 -31.68
C PRO A 44 -21.19 -11.97 -32.65
N LYS A 45 -20.53 -13.14 -32.59
CA LYS A 45 -19.45 -13.60 -33.48
C LYS A 45 -19.93 -13.88 -34.91
N PRO A 46 -19.03 -13.72 -35.90
CA PRO A 46 -19.02 -14.56 -37.10
C PRO A 46 -17.72 -15.37 -37.29
N SER A 47 -17.94 -16.68 -37.52
CA SER A 47 -17.32 -17.63 -38.47
C SER A 47 -15.80 -17.65 -38.79
N SER A 48 -15.20 -18.82 -38.54
CA SER A 48 -14.02 -19.45 -39.20
C SER A 48 -14.31 -19.89 -40.65
N PRO A 49 -13.33 -20.15 -41.57
CA PRO A 49 -12.46 -21.37 -41.60
C PRO A 49 -11.12 -21.17 -42.40
N PRO A 50 -10.40 -22.19 -42.96
CA PRO A 50 -10.03 -23.56 -42.54
C PRO A 50 -8.49 -23.84 -42.52
N GLU A 51 -8.16 -25.08 -42.13
CA GLU A 51 -6.86 -25.76 -42.04
C GLU A 51 -5.98 -25.81 -43.31
N ALA A 52 -4.67 -25.91 -43.10
CA ALA A 52 -3.74 -26.61 -44.00
C ALA A 52 -2.63 -27.31 -43.21
N HIS A 53 -2.45 -28.59 -43.49
CA HIS A 53 -1.40 -29.49 -43.00
C HIS A 53 0.00 -29.10 -43.52
N LEU A 54 1.08 -29.56 -42.84
CA LEU A 54 2.14 -30.41 -43.44
C LEU A 54 3.30 -30.71 -42.45
N THR A 55 3.44 -32.01 -42.17
CA THR A 55 4.67 -32.85 -42.02
C THR A 55 5.69 -32.70 -40.86
N PRO A 56 6.21 -33.84 -40.33
CA PRO A 56 7.19 -33.91 -39.23
C PRO A 56 8.64 -34.11 -39.70
N ALA A 57 9.62 -33.67 -38.90
CA ALA A 57 11.03 -34.00 -39.12
C ALA A 57 11.83 -34.25 -37.80
N GLN A 58 12.12 -35.53 -37.59
CA GLN A 58 13.35 -36.19 -37.11
C GLN A 58 14.33 -35.53 -36.09
N ARG A 59 14.27 -36.05 -34.84
CA ARG A 59 15.27 -36.79 -34.03
C ARG A 59 16.79 -36.43 -34.00
N LYS A 60 17.30 -36.60 -32.75
CA LYS A 60 18.69 -36.82 -32.23
C LYS A 60 19.28 -35.55 -31.56
N GLN A 61 19.96 -35.58 -30.40
CA GLN A 61 20.72 -36.64 -29.73
C GLN A 61 20.89 -36.30 -28.23
N LYS A 62 21.00 -37.33 -27.38
CA LYS A 62 21.39 -37.24 -25.97
C LYS A 62 22.86 -36.82 -25.87
N LEU A 63 23.18 -35.91 -24.95
CA LEU A 63 24.54 -35.74 -24.43
C LEU A 63 24.46 -35.61 -22.90
N ASP A 64 24.77 -36.72 -22.23
CA ASP A 64 25.01 -36.81 -20.79
C ASP A 64 26.53 -36.87 -20.58
N LEU A 65 27.11 -35.89 -19.89
CA LEU A 65 28.48 -35.99 -19.38
C LEU A 65 28.64 -35.23 -18.05
N ARG A 66 28.30 -35.94 -16.96
CA ARG A 66 29.07 -36.17 -15.70
C ARG A 66 29.56 -34.94 -14.87
N PRO A 67 30.16 -35.15 -13.68
CA PRO A 67 29.72 -35.90 -12.50
C PRO A 67 29.79 -35.06 -11.20
N ALA A 68 29.08 -35.51 -10.16
CA ALA A 68 29.09 -34.92 -8.83
C ALA A 68 30.43 -35.15 -8.06
N PRO A 69 30.92 -34.18 -7.27
CA PRO A 69 32.06 -34.36 -6.37
C PRO A 69 31.73 -35.15 -5.08
N ILE A 70 32.60 -36.12 -4.78
CA ILE A 70 32.58 -37.03 -3.63
C ILE A 70 33.09 -36.32 -2.37
N LYS A 71 32.41 -36.49 -1.22
CA LYS A 71 32.87 -36.09 0.12
C LYS A 71 33.63 -37.23 0.81
N PRO A 72 34.74 -36.98 1.53
CA PRO A 72 35.36 -37.96 2.42
C PRO A 72 34.74 -37.95 3.85
N PRO A 73 34.87 -39.04 4.62
CA PRO A 73 34.15 -39.25 5.88
C PRO A 73 34.99 -39.05 7.16
N ARG A 74 34.25 -38.85 8.28
CA ARG A 74 34.55 -39.12 9.71
C ARG A 74 35.62 -38.27 10.44
N SER A 75 35.17 -37.67 11.55
CA SER A 75 35.61 -38.07 12.90
C SER A 75 34.77 -37.38 13.99
N SER A 76 34.26 -38.19 14.91
CA SER A 76 33.63 -37.82 16.17
C SER A 76 34.67 -37.53 17.26
N THR A 77 34.22 -36.79 18.27
CA THR A 77 34.78 -36.67 19.64
C THR A 77 35.88 -35.64 19.83
N ILE A 78 35.61 -34.60 20.64
CA ILE A 78 36.37 -34.19 21.84
C ILE A 78 35.62 -33.06 22.56
N SER A 79 35.50 -33.23 23.88
CA SER A 79 35.00 -32.29 24.89
C SER A 79 35.82 -31.00 25.00
N ALA A 80 35.15 -29.89 25.38
CA ALA A 80 35.75 -28.77 26.12
C ALA A 80 34.63 -28.14 26.97
N THR A 81 34.62 -28.33 28.29
CA THR A 81 35.30 -27.49 29.30
C THR A 81 34.63 -26.12 29.48
N HIS A 82 34.07 -25.98 30.68
CA HIS A 82 33.51 -24.79 31.31
C HIS A 82 34.31 -23.50 31.07
N ILE A 83 33.61 -22.43 30.69
CA ILE A 83 33.99 -21.04 30.97
C ILE A 83 32.76 -20.34 31.56
N PRO A 84 32.84 -19.69 32.74
CA PRO A 84 31.73 -18.98 33.34
C PRO A 84 31.64 -17.56 32.77
N THR A 85 30.60 -17.28 31.99
CA THR A 85 30.28 -15.91 31.55
C THR A 85 29.36 -15.22 32.55
N LYS A 86 29.83 -14.03 32.97
CA LYS A 86 29.17 -13.01 33.81
C LYS A 86 27.72 -12.71 33.39
N PRO A 87 26.86 -12.24 34.33
CA PRO A 87 25.46 -11.96 34.06
C PRO A 87 25.31 -10.82 33.06
N THR A 88 24.78 -11.14 31.88
CA THR A 88 24.32 -10.17 30.89
C THR A 88 22.94 -9.69 31.34
N VAL A 89 22.85 -8.38 31.60
CA VAL A 89 21.58 -7.67 31.83
C VAL A 89 20.64 -7.96 30.64
N PRO A 90 19.43 -8.52 30.84
CA PRO A 90 18.51 -8.77 29.76
C PRO A 90 18.05 -7.46 29.12
N LEU A 91 18.27 -7.35 27.82
CA LEU A 91 17.60 -6.36 26.97
C LEU A 91 16.08 -6.59 27.09
N PRO A 92 15.24 -5.55 27.27
CA PRO A 92 13.80 -5.74 27.33
C PRO A 92 13.31 -6.29 25.98
N GLN A 93 12.95 -7.58 25.97
CA GLN A 93 12.18 -8.19 24.90
C GLN A 93 10.79 -7.54 24.88
N PRO A 94 10.27 -7.15 23.70
CA PRO A 94 8.88 -6.76 23.58
C PRO A 94 7.99 -7.92 24.03
N THR A 95 7.08 -7.60 24.95
CA THR A 95 6.05 -8.47 25.47
C THR A 95 5.26 -9.11 24.32
N ALA A 96 5.09 -10.44 24.40
CA ALA A 96 4.18 -11.31 23.65
C ALA A 96 3.55 -10.72 22.36
N MET A 97 4.09 -11.12 21.20
CA MET A 97 3.26 -11.09 19.98
C MET A 97 2.00 -11.95 20.22
N PRO A 98 0.81 -11.51 19.77
CA PRO A 98 -0.37 -12.36 19.82
C PRO A 98 -0.07 -13.67 19.11
N SER A 99 -0.44 -14.78 19.75
CA SER A 99 -0.26 -16.13 19.22
C SER A 99 -0.82 -16.22 17.79
N ALA A 100 -0.08 -16.90 16.91
CA ALA A 100 -0.50 -17.06 15.53
C ALA A 100 -1.91 -17.68 15.48
N PRO A 101 -2.85 -17.12 14.69
CA PRO A 101 -4.21 -17.62 14.63
C PRO A 101 -4.24 -19.07 14.17
N SER A 102 -5.11 -19.88 14.78
CA SER A 102 -5.25 -21.29 14.41
C SER A 102 -5.76 -21.45 12.98
N LEU A 103 -5.35 -22.53 12.29
CA LEU A 103 -5.78 -22.83 10.91
C LEU A 103 -7.32 -22.91 10.74
N LYS A 104 -8.06 -23.20 11.81
CA LYS A 104 -9.53 -23.22 11.78
C LYS A 104 -10.11 -21.80 11.75
N ALA A 105 -9.66 -20.94 12.67
CA ALA A 105 -10.05 -19.53 12.69
C ALA A 105 -9.69 -18.83 11.36
N VAL A 106 -8.56 -19.23 10.78
CA VAL A 106 -8.11 -18.80 9.45
C VAL A 106 -9.19 -19.17 8.41
N LYS A 107 -9.51 -20.45 8.26
CA LYS A 107 -10.51 -20.90 7.27
C LYS A 107 -11.88 -20.22 7.43
N GLU A 108 -12.31 -19.94 8.65
CA GLU A 108 -13.58 -19.25 8.92
C GLU A 108 -13.57 -17.79 8.47
N VAL A 109 -12.49 -17.06 8.76
CA VAL A 109 -12.33 -15.68 8.32
C VAL A 109 -12.33 -15.59 6.78
N ALA A 110 -11.63 -16.50 6.11
CA ALA A 110 -11.61 -16.53 4.64
C ALA A 110 -13.00 -16.82 4.04
N LYS A 111 -13.80 -17.69 4.69
CA LYS A 111 -15.20 -17.94 4.26
C LYS A 111 -16.07 -16.70 4.37
N ARG A 112 -15.98 -15.99 5.50
CA ARG A 112 -16.72 -14.73 5.72
C ARG A 112 -16.36 -13.67 4.69
N ASP A 113 -15.08 -13.53 4.36
CA ASP A 113 -14.63 -12.57 3.33
C ASP A 113 -15.22 -12.89 1.95
N ILE A 114 -15.37 -14.18 1.61
CA ILE A 114 -15.97 -14.61 0.34
C ILE A 114 -17.47 -14.34 0.33
N GLU A 115 -18.17 -14.64 1.43
CA GLU A 115 -19.61 -14.37 1.58
C GLU A 115 -19.91 -12.88 1.50
N ASP A 116 -19.09 -12.05 2.16
CA ASP A 116 -19.23 -10.60 2.10
C ASP A 116 -18.95 -10.05 0.69
N ALA A 117 -17.95 -10.59 0.00
CA ALA A 117 -17.69 -10.24 -1.39
C ALA A 117 -18.82 -10.65 -2.36
N GLU A 118 -19.49 -11.77 -2.09
CA GLU A 118 -20.71 -12.19 -2.82
C GLU A 118 -21.86 -11.21 -2.55
N ALA A 119 -22.08 -10.81 -1.29
CA ALA A 119 -23.11 -9.85 -0.91
C ALA A 119 -22.89 -8.46 -1.54
N HIS A 120 -21.63 -8.03 -1.66
CA HIS A 120 -21.25 -6.78 -2.33
C HIS A 120 -21.20 -6.88 -3.86
N GLY A 121 -21.55 -8.03 -4.45
CA GLY A 121 -21.60 -8.24 -5.91
C GLY A 121 -20.22 -8.30 -6.59
N ILE A 122 -19.14 -8.52 -5.82
CA ILE A 122 -17.77 -8.63 -6.35
C ILE A 122 -17.53 -10.03 -6.91
N LEU A 123 -18.08 -11.04 -6.25
CA LEU A 123 -18.10 -12.43 -6.69
C LEU A 123 -19.53 -12.80 -7.08
N ALA A 124 -19.71 -13.50 -8.20
CA ALA A 124 -21.04 -13.96 -8.58
C ALA A 124 -21.52 -15.05 -7.59
N PRO A 125 -22.80 -15.01 -7.15
CA PRO A 125 -23.33 -16.05 -6.29
C PRO A 125 -23.39 -17.39 -7.05
N PRO A 126 -23.24 -18.52 -6.35
CA PRO A 126 -23.36 -19.84 -6.98
C PRO A 126 -24.78 -20.04 -7.52
N PRO A 127 -24.95 -20.78 -8.64
CA PRO A 127 -26.26 -20.98 -9.23
C PRO A 127 -27.22 -21.69 -8.25
N PRO A 128 -28.48 -21.23 -8.15
CA PRO A 128 -29.50 -21.89 -7.33
C PRO A 128 -29.67 -23.32 -7.88
N ASN A 129 -29.64 -24.34 -7.02
CA ASN A 129 -29.66 -25.78 -7.35
C ASN A 129 -28.30 -26.45 -7.67
N SER A 130 -27.18 -25.83 -7.31
CA SER A 130 -25.86 -26.48 -7.42
C SER A 130 -25.53 -27.43 -6.26
N ASN A 131 -25.02 -28.63 -6.58
CA ASN A 131 -24.41 -29.54 -5.60
C ASN A 131 -23.19 -28.90 -4.91
N TRP A 132 -22.83 -29.36 -3.71
CA TRP A 132 -21.68 -28.82 -2.94
C TRP A 132 -20.40 -28.68 -3.78
N PHE A 133 -20.08 -29.68 -4.61
CA PHE A 133 -18.91 -29.63 -5.50
C PHE A 133 -19.01 -28.52 -6.56
N LYS A 134 -20.18 -28.35 -7.19
CA LYS A 134 -20.41 -27.27 -8.16
C LYS A 134 -20.30 -25.90 -7.48
N ARG A 135 -20.75 -25.77 -6.22
CA ARG A 135 -20.61 -24.54 -5.43
C ARG A 135 -19.15 -24.21 -5.13
N THR A 136 -18.36 -25.19 -4.68
CA THR A 136 -16.93 -24.98 -4.38
C THR A 136 -16.14 -24.65 -5.63
N LEU A 137 -16.39 -25.35 -6.74
CA LEU A 137 -15.77 -25.06 -8.03
C LEU A 137 -16.15 -23.67 -8.54
N HIS A 138 -17.42 -23.28 -8.44
CA HIS A 138 -17.88 -21.93 -8.83
C HIS A 138 -17.17 -20.83 -8.02
N LYS A 139 -17.11 -20.97 -6.69
CA LYS A 139 -16.40 -20.03 -5.81
C LYS A 139 -14.91 -19.95 -6.19
N GLY A 140 -14.27 -21.09 -6.47
CA GLY A 140 -12.89 -21.15 -6.92
C GLY A 140 -12.66 -20.41 -8.25
N ILE A 141 -13.55 -20.62 -9.23
CA ILE A 141 -13.48 -19.95 -10.54
C ILE A 141 -13.72 -18.44 -10.42
N GLU A 142 -14.72 -18.01 -9.65
CA GLU A 142 -14.99 -16.57 -9.45
C GLU A 142 -13.83 -15.88 -8.73
N LEU A 143 -13.23 -16.54 -7.74
CA LEU A 143 -12.04 -16.03 -7.07
C LEU A 143 -10.82 -15.95 -8.01
N ALA A 144 -10.63 -16.95 -8.87
CA ALA A 144 -9.60 -16.91 -9.91
C ALA A 144 -9.83 -15.78 -10.92
N LYS A 145 -11.09 -15.54 -11.34
CA LYS A 145 -11.46 -14.39 -12.19
C LYS A 145 -11.15 -13.07 -11.49
N PHE A 146 -11.45 -12.94 -10.20
CA PHE A 146 -11.13 -11.77 -9.40
C PHE A 146 -9.62 -11.48 -9.41
N TYR A 147 -8.80 -12.48 -9.10
CA TYR A 147 -7.34 -12.32 -9.12
C TYR A 147 -6.79 -12.00 -10.51
N TYR A 148 -7.29 -12.67 -11.55
CA TYR A 148 -6.90 -12.38 -12.94
C TYR A 148 -7.24 -10.93 -13.33
N ARG A 149 -8.45 -10.47 -13.02
CA ARG A 149 -8.88 -9.06 -13.26
C ARG A 149 -8.01 -8.09 -12.48
N GLY A 150 -7.69 -8.39 -11.23
CA GLY A 150 -6.82 -7.56 -10.38
C GLY A 150 -5.42 -7.42 -10.97
N VAL A 151 -4.78 -8.54 -11.35
CA VAL A 151 -3.46 -8.53 -12.01
C VAL A 151 -3.53 -7.79 -13.35
N LYS A 152 -4.53 -8.05 -14.18
CA LYS A 152 -4.75 -7.35 -15.45
C LYS A 152 -4.87 -5.84 -15.24
N LEU A 153 -5.58 -5.40 -14.21
CA LEU A 153 -5.76 -3.98 -13.89
C LEU A 153 -4.42 -3.29 -13.59
N ILE A 154 -3.49 -3.96 -12.90
CA ILE A 154 -2.14 -3.43 -12.67
C ILE A 154 -1.44 -3.19 -14.01
N PHE A 155 -1.52 -4.10 -14.97
CA PHE A 155 -0.91 -3.90 -16.29
C PHE A 155 -1.59 -2.79 -17.09
N LEU A 156 -2.91 -2.63 -16.98
CA LEU A 156 -3.65 -1.55 -17.64
C LEU A 156 -3.22 -0.16 -17.14
N ARG A 157 -3.11 0.03 -15.81
CA ARG A 157 -2.66 1.29 -15.20
C ARG A 157 -1.27 1.74 -15.66
N ARG A 158 -0.41 0.83 -16.15
CA ARG A 158 0.91 1.21 -16.69
C ARG A 158 0.78 2.17 -17.87
N LYS A 159 -0.22 1.97 -18.73
CA LYS A 159 -0.46 2.85 -19.88
C LYS A 159 -0.88 4.23 -19.42
N GLU A 160 -1.83 4.31 -18.49
CA GLU A 160 -2.29 5.57 -17.88
C GLU A 160 -1.13 6.34 -17.23
N ILE A 161 -0.29 5.65 -16.44
CA ILE A 161 0.88 6.25 -15.81
C ILE A 161 1.92 6.74 -16.83
N ASN A 162 2.11 6.01 -17.93
CA ASN A 162 3.00 6.46 -19.00
C ASN A 162 2.47 7.72 -19.68
N LEU A 163 1.15 7.83 -19.87
CA LEU A 163 0.52 9.06 -20.39
C LEU A 163 0.68 10.24 -19.43
N ILE A 164 0.48 10.03 -18.12
CA ILE A 164 0.72 11.05 -17.09
C ILE A 164 2.17 11.53 -17.14
N ARG A 165 3.13 10.60 -17.19
CA ARG A 165 4.56 10.94 -17.29
C ARG A 165 4.92 11.65 -18.59
N ALA A 166 4.34 11.22 -19.71
CA ALA A 166 4.55 11.86 -21.00
C ALA A 166 4.01 13.30 -21.01
N ARG A 167 2.81 13.52 -20.46
CA ARG A 167 2.21 14.85 -20.29
C ARG A 167 3.12 15.77 -19.48
N ILE A 168 3.60 15.31 -18.33
CA ILE A 168 4.49 16.11 -17.46
C ILE A 168 5.82 16.41 -18.17
N LYS A 169 6.41 15.42 -18.85
CA LYS A 169 7.66 15.61 -19.60
C LYS A 169 7.50 16.59 -20.76
N ALA A 170 6.32 16.64 -21.39
CA ALA A 170 6.01 17.59 -22.45
C ALA A 170 5.70 19.01 -21.94
N GLY A 171 5.81 19.27 -20.63
CA GLY A 171 5.48 20.57 -20.03
C GLY A 171 3.98 20.83 -19.88
N GLY A 172 3.15 19.78 -19.92
CA GLY A 172 1.72 19.88 -19.68
C GLY A 172 1.36 20.12 -18.21
N SER A 173 0.10 19.87 -17.85
CA SER A 173 -0.38 20.13 -16.48
C SER A 173 0.45 19.39 -15.42
N PRO A 174 0.69 20.04 -14.26
CA PRO A 174 1.51 19.48 -13.20
C PRO A 174 0.89 18.19 -12.63
N LEU A 175 1.71 17.44 -11.89
CA LEU A 175 1.26 16.24 -11.20
C LEU A 175 0.16 16.62 -10.18
N THR A 176 -0.94 15.88 -10.20
CA THR A 176 -2.00 16.01 -9.20
C THR A 176 -1.79 15.03 -8.04
N ARG A 177 -2.45 15.28 -6.89
CA ARG A 177 -2.38 14.39 -5.72
C ARG A 177 -2.76 12.94 -6.06
N TRP A 178 -3.85 12.78 -6.81
CA TRP A 178 -4.35 11.46 -7.21
C TRP A 178 -3.34 10.72 -8.09
N GLU A 179 -2.71 11.40 -9.05
CA GLU A 179 -1.71 10.80 -9.94
C GLU A 179 -0.46 10.38 -9.16
N ASN A 180 0.00 11.21 -8.22
CA ASN A 180 1.12 10.85 -7.34
C ASN A 180 0.83 9.57 -6.54
N ARG A 181 -0.36 9.50 -5.94
CA ARG A 181 -0.81 8.30 -5.19
C ARG A 181 -0.96 7.08 -6.09
N LEU A 182 -1.51 7.24 -7.31
CA LEU A 182 -1.61 6.17 -8.29
C LEU A 182 -0.23 5.62 -8.66
N ILE A 183 0.74 6.49 -8.99
CA ILE A 183 2.10 6.09 -9.36
C ILE A 183 2.79 5.35 -8.22
N ARG A 184 2.66 5.83 -6.98
CA ARG A 184 3.23 5.18 -5.79
C ARG A 184 2.60 3.82 -5.51
N THR A 185 1.27 3.74 -5.57
CA THR A 185 0.51 2.49 -5.37
C THR A 185 0.90 1.47 -6.42
N GLN A 186 0.96 1.89 -7.68
CA GLN A 186 1.41 1.04 -8.79
C GLN A 186 2.81 0.47 -8.57
N LYS A 187 3.77 1.30 -8.11
CA LYS A 187 5.13 0.83 -7.82
C LYS A 187 5.13 -0.25 -6.73
N SER A 188 4.34 -0.05 -5.68
CA SER A 188 4.16 -1.05 -4.61
C SER A 188 3.51 -2.33 -5.12
N ASP A 189 2.45 -2.22 -5.93
CA ASP A 189 1.72 -3.35 -6.48
C ASP A 189 2.59 -4.18 -7.43
N ILE A 190 3.36 -3.55 -8.34
CA ILE A 190 4.28 -4.25 -9.24
C ILE A 190 5.31 -5.07 -8.46
N ASN A 191 5.86 -4.52 -7.37
CA ASN A 191 6.82 -5.24 -6.53
C ASN A 191 6.20 -6.46 -5.84
N LYS A 192 4.88 -6.49 -5.65
CA LYS A 192 4.14 -7.60 -5.05
C LYS A 192 3.62 -8.60 -6.08
N VAL A 193 3.40 -8.19 -7.34
CA VAL A 193 2.89 -9.07 -8.40
C VAL A 193 3.82 -10.25 -8.66
N VAL A 194 5.13 -10.01 -8.70
CA VAL A 194 6.11 -11.08 -8.97
C VAL A 194 6.06 -12.19 -7.91
N PRO A 195 6.23 -11.90 -6.59
CA PRO A 195 6.10 -12.93 -5.58
C PRO A 195 4.69 -13.53 -5.51
N PHE A 196 3.64 -12.74 -5.77
CA PHE A 196 2.27 -13.24 -5.82
C PHE A 196 2.05 -14.29 -6.91
N LEU A 197 2.50 -14.02 -8.15
CA LEU A 197 2.37 -14.97 -9.27
C LEU A 197 3.21 -16.24 -9.05
N PHE A 198 4.41 -16.09 -8.48
CA PHE A 198 5.25 -17.23 -8.14
C PHE A 198 4.59 -18.16 -7.12
N ILE A 199 4.03 -17.58 -6.05
CA ILE A 199 3.27 -18.35 -5.05
C ILE A 199 2.03 -18.98 -5.68
N ALA A 200 1.27 -18.22 -6.49
CA ALA A 200 0.07 -18.74 -7.14
C ALA A 200 0.34 -19.90 -8.10
N LEU A 201 1.52 -19.95 -8.73
CA LEU A 201 1.92 -21.01 -9.66
C LEU A 201 2.51 -22.23 -8.95
N LEU A 202 3.29 -22.04 -7.88
CA LEU A 202 3.92 -23.15 -7.16
C LEU A 202 2.97 -23.86 -6.20
N LEU A 203 2.02 -23.14 -5.63
CA LEU A 203 1.12 -23.66 -4.62
C LEU A 203 -0.25 -23.95 -5.25
N GLU A 204 -0.31 -25.03 -6.01
CA GLU A 204 -1.52 -25.51 -6.72
C GLU A 204 -2.69 -25.86 -5.75
N GLU A 205 -2.44 -25.92 -4.43
CA GLU A 205 -3.43 -26.29 -3.40
C GLU A 205 -3.65 -25.22 -2.29
N VAL A 206 -3.08 -24.01 -2.40
CA VAL A 206 -2.93 -23.09 -1.25
C VAL A 206 -3.67 -21.74 -1.41
N ILE A 207 -4.74 -21.73 -2.21
CA ILE A 207 -5.68 -20.59 -2.26
C ILE A 207 -6.27 -20.26 -0.85
N PRO A 208 -6.52 -21.20 0.07
CA PRO A 208 -7.02 -20.87 1.41
C PRO A 208 -6.03 -20.16 2.35
N LEU A 209 -4.72 -20.12 2.04
CA LEU A 209 -3.69 -19.62 2.96
C LEU A 209 -3.24 -18.18 2.65
N ILE A 210 -3.30 -17.76 1.39
CA ILE A 210 -2.85 -16.42 0.94
C ILE A 210 -3.71 -15.31 1.56
N ALA A 211 -5.00 -15.58 1.78
CA ALA A 211 -5.96 -14.62 2.34
C ALA A 211 -5.65 -14.18 3.78
N ILE A 212 -4.82 -14.93 4.53
CA ILE A 212 -4.67 -14.70 5.97
C ILE A 212 -3.23 -14.51 6.39
N TYR A 213 -2.27 -15.15 5.72
CA TYR A 213 -0.89 -15.06 6.18
C TYR A 213 -0.08 -13.91 5.58
N ALA A 214 -0.57 -13.21 4.56
CA ALA A 214 0.24 -12.14 3.96
C ALA A 214 -0.53 -11.04 3.21
N PRO A 215 -1.24 -10.14 3.92
CA PRO A 215 -1.73 -8.90 3.31
C PRO A 215 -0.62 -8.04 2.68
N PHE A 216 0.64 -8.29 3.05
CA PHE A 216 1.81 -7.63 2.46
C PHE A 216 2.23 -8.20 1.10
N MET A 217 1.81 -9.42 0.75
CA MET A 217 2.17 -10.10 -0.51
C MET A 217 1.13 -9.93 -1.61
N LEU A 218 -0.11 -9.56 -1.28
CA LEU A 218 -1.14 -9.28 -2.27
C LEU A 218 -1.02 -7.85 -2.83
N PRO A 219 -1.07 -7.68 -4.17
CA PRO A 219 -1.29 -6.37 -4.77
C PRO A 219 -2.61 -5.75 -4.30
N SER A 220 -2.68 -4.43 -4.21
CA SER A 220 -3.87 -3.72 -3.71
C SER A 220 -5.15 -4.04 -4.50
N THR A 221 -5.02 -4.37 -5.78
CA THR A 221 -6.11 -4.77 -6.70
C THR A 221 -6.67 -6.16 -6.42
N CYS A 222 -5.98 -6.94 -5.62
CA CYS A 222 -6.29 -8.34 -5.33
C CYS A 222 -6.71 -8.53 -3.86
N ILE A 223 -7.05 -7.44 -3.17
CA ILE A 223 -7.53 -7.44 -1.79
C ILE A 223 -9.05 -7.23 -1.83
N LEU A 224 -9.80 -8.11 -1.17
CA LEU A 224 -11.25 -7.93 -1.00
C LEU A 224 -11.54 -6.74 -0.06
N PRO A 225 -12.65 -6.00 -0.22
CA PRO A 225 -12.95 -4.84 0.63
C PRO A 225 -12.96 -5.17 2.12
N SER A 226 -13.64 -6.25 2.52
CA SER A 226 -13.66 -6.73 3.92
C SER A 226 -12.25 -6.98 4.48
N GLN A 227 -11.36 -7.52 3.64
CA GLN A 227 -9.96 -7.76 4.00
C GLN A 227 -9.21 -6.45 4.17
N ARG A 228 -9.46 -5.47 3.31
CA ARG A 228 -8.84 -4.14 3.41
C ARG A 228 -9.21 -3.47 4.73
N ASP A 229 -10.48 -3.47 5.09
CA ASP A 229 -10.95 -2.81 6.31
C ASP A 229 -10.35 -3.46 7.56
N ARG A 230 -10.32 -4.80 7.61
CA ARG A 230 -9.65 -5.54 8.69
C ARG A 230 -8.14 -5.29 8.76
N ILE A 231 -7.46 -5.17 7.62
CA ILE A 231 -6.04 -4.84 7.59
C ILE A 231 -5.81 -3.45 8.18
N GLU A 232 -6.71 -2.52 7.88
CA GLU A 232 -6.63 -1.14 8.33
C GLU A 232 -6.91 -1.01 9.83
N GLU A 233 -7.95 -1.67 10.34
CA GLU A 233 -8.26 -1.76 11.76
C GLU A 233 -7.07 -2.32 12.56
N LYS A 234 -6.50 -3.45 12.13
CA LYS A 234 -5.32 -4.04 12.78
C LYS A 234 -4.09 -3.14 12.74
N ARG A 235 -3.94 -2.29 11.72
CA ARG A 235 -2.85 -1.31 11.68
C ARG A 235 -3.09 -0.18 12.66
N THR A 236 -4.33 0.25 12.83
CA THR A 236 -4.72 1.29 13.79
C THR A 236 -4.53 0.80 15.22
N GLU A 237 -5.04 -0.38 15.55
CA GLU A 237 -4.83 -1.03 16.85
C GLU A 237 -3.34 -1.12 17.21
N LYS A 238 -2.52 -1.57 16.24
CA LYS A 238 -1.06 -1.60 16.41
C LYS A 238 -0.50 -0.21 16.67
N ALA A 239 -0.83 0.79 15.85
CA ALA A 239 -0.32 2.15 16.04
C ALA A 239 -0.63 2.69 17.44
N ILE A 240 -1.86 2.48 17.93
CA ILE A 240 -2.29 2.86 19.28
C ILE A 240 -1.46 2.12 20.34
N ALA A 241 -1.26 0.80 20.19
CA ALA A 241 -0.43 0.02 21.10
C ALA A 241 1.03 0.53 21.12
N TYR A 242 1.62 0.80 19.96
CA TYR A 242 2.97 1.36 19.84
C TYR A 242 3.06 2.77 20.43
N ALA A 243 2.01 3.60 20.32
CA ALA A 243 1.95 4.92 20.95
C ALA A 243 1.98 4.82 22.48
N ALA A 244 1.26 3.84 23.04
CA ALA A 244 1.19 3.59 24.47
C ALA A 244 2.49 2.96 25.03
N GLU A 245 2.97 1.88 24.41
CA GLU A 245 4.14 1.11 24.86
C GLU A 245 5.44 1.95 24.83
N TYR A 246 5.66 2.67 23.74
CA TYR A 246 6.88 3.45 23.53
C TYR A 246 6.77 4.91 23.98
N ARG A 247 5.79 5.23 24.83
CA ARG A 247 5.57 6.60 25.37
C ARG A 247 6.87 7.23 25.90
N HIS A 248 7.68 6.44 26.60
CA HIS A 248 8.96 6.89 27.15
C HIS A 248 10.00 7.23 26.07
N ILE A 249 10.00 6.54 24.92
CA ILE A 249 10.86 6.86 23.78
C ILE A 249 10.42 8.18 23.14
N TYR A 250 9.13 8.39 22.94
CA TYR A 250 8.63 9.66 22.38
C TYR A 250 8.92 10.85 23.30
N ALA A 251 8.83 10.66 24.62
CA ALA A 251 9.24 11.68 25.58
C ALA A 251 10.74 12.04 25.43
N LYS A 252 11.62 11.04 25.26
CA LYS A 252 13.05 11.28 24.99
C LYS A 252 13.28 11.98 23.67
N LEU A 253 12.60 11.57 22.61
CA LEU A 253 12.67 12.22 21.30
C LEU A 253 12.27 13.69 21.41
N LYS A 254 11.18 14.00 22.12
CA LYS A 254 10.73 15.38 22.32
C LYS A 254 11.77 16.26 22.99
N LEU A 255 12.62 15.70 23.87
CA LEU A 255 13.74 16.44 24.48
C LEU A 255 14.90 16.70 23.51
N GLN A 256 15.01 15.93 22.42
CA GLN A 256 16.05 16.09 21.38
C GLN A 256 15.63 17.02 20.24
N GLU A 257 14.47 17.66 20.37
CA GLU A 257 13.90 18.55 19.38
C GLU A 257 14.74 19.82 19.23
N SER A 258 15.16 20.13 18.00
CA SER A 258 15.98 21.29 17.69
C SER A 258 15.91 21.65 16.19
N PRO A 259 15.25 22.76 15.79
CA PRO A 259 14.34 23.62 16.58
C PRO A 259 13.03 22.91 16.96
N ALA A 260 12.15 23.59 17.73
CA ALA A 260 10.81 23.10 18.02
C ALA A 260 10.09 22.61 16.73
N GLY A 261 9.42 21.47 16.80
CA GLY A 261 8.83 20.73 15.69
C GLY A 261 9.79 19.85 14.88
N HIS A 262 11.10 19.91 15.12
CA HIS A 262 12.11 19.29 14.24
C HIS A 262 13.01 18.32 14.99
N LEU A 263 13.15 17.11 14.42
CA LEU A 263 14.04 16.08 14.94
C LEU A 263 15.11 15.73 13.90
N PRO A 264 16.40 15.73 14.27
CA PRO A 264 17.44 15.24 13.37
C PRO A 264 17.23 13.75 13.12
N ILE A 265 17.48 13.30 11.88
CA ILE A 265 17.29 11.90 11.52
C ILE A 265 18.18 10.94 12.34
N ASP A 266 19.29 11.45 12.87
CA ASP A 266 20.19 10.70 13.74
C ASP A 266 19.56 10.34 15.08
N ALA A 267 18.53 11.06 15.53
CA ALA A 267 17.75 10.71 16.72
C ALA A 267 17.09 9.32 16.56
N LEU A 268 16.80 8.90 15.32
CA LEU A 268 16.23 7.58 15.02
C LEU A 268 17.21 6.42 15.19
N LYS A 269 18.52 6.70 15.28
CA LYS A 269 19.56 5.66 15.48
C LYS A 269 19.63 5.18 16.92
N ALA A 270 19.01 5.88 17.87
CA ALA A 270 18.91 5.42 19.24
C ALA A 270 18.10 4.11 19.31
N SER A 271 18.50 3.22 20.23
CA SER A 271 17.91 1.88 20.37
C SER A 271 16.40 1.96 20.58
N GLY A 272 15.64 1.17 19.80
CA GLY A 272 14.17 1.11 19.87
C GLY A 272 13.42 2.26 19.20
N THR A 273 14.08 3.39 18.91
CA THR A 273 13.43 4.59 18.36
C THR A 273 12.86 4.35 16.96
N SER A 274 13.64 3.74 16.07
CA SER A 274 13.18 3.47 14.70
C SER A 274 11.98 2.50 14.68
N ILE A 275 11.88 1.59 15.65
CA ILE A 275 10.77 0.64 15.80
C ILE A 275 9.51 1.39 16.26
N ALA A 276 9.64 2.19 17.32
CA ALA A 276 8.57 3.01 17.87
C ALA A 276 7.96 3.92 16.79
N VAL A 277 8.80 4.69 16.09
CA VAL A 277 8.36 5.61 15.03
C VAL A 277 7.74 4.87 13.84
N CYS A 278 8.27 3.71 13.43
CA CYS A 278 7.61 2.87 12.43
C CYS A 278 6.19 2.46 12.87
N GLY A 279 6.03 2.06 14.13
CA GLY A 279 4.76 1.59 14.68
C GLY A 279 3.66 2.66 14.64
N VAL A 280 3.94 3.87 15.14
CA VAL A 280 2.98 4.99 15.14
C VAL A 280 2.66 5.47 13.72
N LEU A 281 3.65 5.49 12.83
CA LEU A 281 3.43 5.83 11.42
C LEU A 281 2.81 4.70 10.59
N ARG A 282 2.38 3.59 11.23
CA ARG A 282 1.73 2.44 10.59
C ARG A 282 2.58 1.78 9.51
N LEU A 283 3.90 1.92 9.64
CA LEU A 283 4.91 1.29 8.79
C LEU A 283 5.25 -0.10 9.32
N SER A 284 5.76 -0.97 8.45
CA SER A 284 6.30 -2.25 8.89
C SER A 284 7.45 -2.03 9.89
N THR A 285 7.42 -2.73 11.02
CA THR A 285 8.50 -2.72 12.03
C THR A 285 9.56 -3.80 11.78
N VAL A 286 9.36 -4.63 10.74
CA VAL A 286 10.24 -5.74 10.36
C VAL A 286 11.56 -5.23 9.76
N GLY A 287 12.66 -5.89 10.13
CA GLY A 287 14.02 -5.65 9.66
C GLY A 287 14.94 -5.10 10.74
N PHE A 288 16.13 -4.67 10.36
CA PHE A 288 17.08 -3.95 11.23
C PHE A 288 16.89 -2.43 11.12
N ASP A 289 17.53 -1.66 12.00
CA ASP A 289 17.28 -0.22 12.15
C ASP A 289 17.50 0.58 10.86
N ALA A 290 18.54 0.30 10.09
CA ALA A 290 18.77 1.06 8.85
C ALA A 290 17.64 0.88 7.81
N LEU A 291 17.01 -0.31 7.74
CA LEU A 291 15.84 -0.52 6.88
C LEU A 291 14.63 0.24 7.40
N ARG A 292 14.42 0.27 8.72
CA ARG A 292 13.35 1.05 9.35
C ARG A 292 13.54 2.55 9.12
N ILE A 293 14.74 3.07 9.33
CA ILE A 293 15.07 4.49 9.09
C ILE A 293 14.88 4.84 7.61
N ARG A 294 15.32 3.99 6.67
CA ARG A 294 15.07 4.18 5.24
C ARG A 294 13.57 4.22 4.93
N ARG A 295 12.77 3.36 5.55
CA ARG A 295 11.32 3.31 5.39
C ARG A 295 10.66 4.58 5.92
N ILE A 296 11.07 5.05 7.10
CA ILE A 296 10.60 6.31 7.68
C ILE A 296 10.93 7.48 6.76
N ARG A 297 12.19 7.60 6.30
CA ARG A 297 12.60 8.64 5.35
C ARG A 297 11.75 8.65 4.09
N ASN A 298 11.61 7.50 3.42
CA ASN A 298 10.78 7.39 2.21
C ASN A 298 9.30 7.74 2.46
N HIS A 299 8.80 7.51 3.68
CA HIS A 299 7.43 7.86 4.05
C HIS A 299 7.28 9.36 4.29
N LEU A 300 8.22 9.98 5.01
CA LEU A 300 8.22 11.43 5.24
C LEU A 300 8.41 12.22 3.94
N GLU A 301 9.28 11.76 3.03
CA GLU A 301 9.42 12.33 1.69
C GLU A 301 8.10 12.26 0.90
N PHE A 302 7.39 11.13 1.00
CA PHE A 302 6.07 11.01 0.42
C PHE A 302 5.07 12.00 1.02
N LEU A 303 5.03 12.14 2.35
CA LEU A 303 4.12 13.05 3.02
C LEU A 303 4.38 14.50 2.60
N ALA A 304 5.66 14.91 2.52
CA ALA A 304 6.02 16.23 2.05
C ALA A 304 5.49 16.52 0.64
N VAL A 305 5.60 15.56 -0.28
CA VAL A 305 5.01 15.70 -1.64
C VAL A 305 3.48 15.68 -1.60
N ASP A 306 2.85 14.82 -0.80
CA ASP A 306 1.39 14.76 -0.68
C ASP A 306 0.81 16.05 -0.07
N ASP A 307 1.49 16.66 0.91
CA ASP A 307 1.13 17.93 1.54
C ASP A 307 1.19 19.08 0.52
N GLN A 308 2.25 19.15 -0.29
CA GLN A 308 2.36 20.13 -1.37
C GLN A 308 1.20 20.00 -2.36
N LEU A 309 0.87 18.77 -2.75
CA LEU A 309 -0.23 18.51 -3.70
C LEU A 309 -1.61 18.78 -3.08
N LEU A 310 -1.80 18.54 -1.79
CA LEU A 310 -3.02 18.90 -1.07
C LEU A 310 -3.30 20.40 -1.11
N VAL A 311 -2.26 21.21 -0.92
CA VAL A 311 -2.33 22.68 -1.00
C VAL A 311 -2.56 23.13 -2.44
N GLN A 312 -1.78 22.59 -3.38
CA GLN A 312 -1.85 22.92 -4.81
C GLN A 312 -3.24 22.66 -5.39
N ASP A 313 -3.81 21.48 -5.14
CA ASP A 313 -5.09 21.07 -5.69
C ASP A 313 -6.29 21.70 -4.94
N LYS A 314 -6.03 22.55 -3.92
CA LYS A 314 -7.04 23.18 -3.03
C LYS A 314 -8.01 22.15 -2.42
N LEU A 315 -7.50 20.95 -2.13
CA LEU A 315 -8.32 19.82 -1.71
C LEU A 315 -8.62 19.79 -0.21
N LEU A 316 -7.96 20.63 0.60
CA LEU A 316 -8.17 20.67 2.06
C LEU A 316 -9.66 20.89 2.44
N GLN A 317 -10.42 21.62 1.63
CA GLN A 317 -11.85 21.87 1.86
C GLN A 317 -12.80 20.90 1.13
N ARG A 318 -12.26 20.04 0.27
CA ARG A 318 -13.03 19.17 -0.64
C ARG A 318 -12.71 17.69 -0.46
N LEU A 319 -11.86 17.34 0.51
CA LEU A 319 -11.57 15.96 0.84
C LEU A 319 -12.83 15.29 1.38
N SER A 320 -13.13 14.08 0.89
CA SER A 320 -14.13 13.23 1.53
C SER A 320 -13.69 12.91 2.96
N LEU A 321 -14.65 12.62 3.85
CA LEU A 321 -14.34 12.24 5.24
C LEU A 321 -13.33 11.09 5.29
N LYS A 322 -13.52 10.06 4.46
CA LYS A 322 -12.58 8.95 4.32
C LYS A 322 -11.18 9.40 3.86
N GLY A 323 -11.11 10.33 2.91
CA GLY A 323 -9.83 10.86 2.42
C GLY A 323 -9.10 11.71 3.46
N LEU A 324 -9.83 12.39 4.35
CA LEU A 324 -9.28 13.13 5.48
C LEU A 324 -8.77 12.17 6.56
N GLU A 325 -9.56 11.18 6.92
CA GLU A 325 -9.16 10.12 7.86
C GLU A 325 -7.89 9.41 7.39
N GLU A 326 -7.84 8.96 6.13
CA GLU A 326 -6.63 8.34 5.55
C GLU A 326 -5.42 9.28 5.62
N ALA A 327 -5.61 10.59 5.38
CA ALA A 327 -4.53 11.56 5.45
C ALA A 327 -4.01 11.77 6.89
N LEU A 328 -4.91 11.86 7.87
CA LEU A 328 -4.54 12.00 9.29
C LEU A 328 -3.78 10.75 9.77
N LEU A 329 -4.31 9.57 9.48
CA LEU A 329 -3.70 8.31 9.88
C LEU A 329 -2.30 8.10 9.25
N GLU A 330 -2.08 8.52 8.00
CA GLU A 330 -0.76 8.47 7.35
C GLU A 330 0.26 9.40 8.02
N ARG A 331 -0.20 10.46 8.68
CA ARG A 331 0.62 11.42 9.45
C ARG A 331 0.77 11.01 10.92
N GLY A 332 0.15 9.91 11.34
CA GLY A 332 0.19 9.40 12.71
C GLY A 332 -0.70 10.18 13.68
N LEU A 333 -1.76 10.82 13.16
CA LEU A 333 -2.74 11.60 13.93
C LEU A 333 -4.01 10.82 14.23
#